data_AF-A0A495YVU0-F1
#
_entry.id   AF-A0A495YVU0-F1
#
_cell.length_a   1.000
_cell.length_b   1.000
_cell.length_c   1.000
_cell.angle_alpha   90.00
_cell.angle_beta   90.00
_cell.angle_gamma   90.00
#
_symmetry.space_group_name_H-M   'P 1'
#
loop_
_entity.id
_entity.type
_entity.pdbx_description
1 polymer ?
#
loop_
_entity_poly.entity_id
_entity_poly.type
_entity_poly.pdbx_seq_one_letter_code
_entity_poly.pdbx_strand_id
1 'polypeptide(L)'
;MSQQIKNRTLKILIWTFIPVVVIVALYLLFKPSDRNVAILDEATLDVSEAFFRYEFENEKEAHVDTFYIEIQDKDPPRQLLARFKDYSKRVEKGSNAQDDGIRIVNGILFFIKSYKWYSDSSVVIHGGLYVGNVGLETGDYTLEKSLDKWIVVSYTPGVWG
;
A
#
# COMPACT_ATOMS: atom_id res chain seq x y z
N MET A 1 -46.19 -13.26 50.63
CA MET A 1 -44.72 -13.14 50.83
C MET A 1 -43.86 -13.48 49.59
N SER A 2 -44.45 -13.74 48.41
CA SER A 2 -43.72 -14.20 47.19
C SER A 2 -43.31 -13.09 46.21
N GLN A 3 -43.99 -11.93 46.20
CA GLN A 3 -43.71 -10.86 45.23
C GLN A 3 -42.47 -10.00 45.53
N GLN A 4 -42.11 -9.77 46.80
CA GLN A 4 -40.97 -8.91 47.13
C GLN A 4 -39.61 -9.52 46.76
N ILE A 5 -39.49 -10.85 46.75
CA ILE A 5 -38.23 -11.53 46.39
C ILE A 5 -37.99 -11.39 44.88
N LYS A 6 -39.02 -11.53 44.04
CA LYS A 6 -38.89 -11.38 42.57
C LYS A 6 -38.36 -10.02 42.13
N ASN A 7 -38.79 -8.93 42.78
CA ASN A 7 -38.36 -7.57 42.43
C ASN A 7 -36.91 -7.26 42.83
N ARG A 8 -36.35 -7.95 43.82
CA ARG A 8 -34.94 -7.79 44.21
C ARG A 8 -34.02 -8.57 43.27
N THR A 9 -34.39 -9.79 42.90
CA THR A 9 -33.60 -10.62 41.97
C THR A 9 -33.57 -10.01 40.56
N LEU A 10 -34.68 -9.43 40.10
CA LEU A 10 -34.76 -8.79 38.79
C LEU A 10 -33.88 -7.52 38.69
N LYS A 11 -33.80 -6.73 39.78
CA LYS A 11 -32.93 -5.54 39.82
C LYS A 11 -31.45 -5.90 39.78
N ILE A 12 -31.04 -6.96 40.48
CA ILE A 12 -29.63 -7.39 40.48
C ILE A 12 -29.21 -7.90 39.10
N LEU A 13 -30.11 -8.61 38.38
CA LEU A 13 -29.83 -9.11 37.03
C LEU A 13 -29.63 -7.97 36.00
N ILE A 14 -30.43 -6.90 36.11
CA ILE A 14 -30.37 -5.76 35.17
C ILE A 14 -29.09 -4.94 35.37
N TRP A 15 -28.65 -4.75 36.63
CA TRP A 15 -27.44 -3.97 36.93
C TRP A 15 -26.13 -4.69 36.57
N THR A 16 -26.13 -6.01 36.45
CA THR A 16 -24.94 -6.78 36.05
C THR A 16 -24.88 -7.04 34.54
N PHE A 17 -26.01 -7.25 33.87
CA PHE A 17 -26.01 -7.54 32.43
C PHE A 17 -25.78 -6.32 31.54
N ILE A 18 -26.33 -5.14 31.89
CA ILE A 18 -26.16 -3.92 31.10
C ILE A 18 -24.69 -3.52 30.94
N PRO A 19 -23.84 -3.43 31.99
CA PRO A 19 -22.46 -3.03 31.81
C PRO A 19 -21.65 -4.02 30.98
N VAL A 20 -21.94 -5.33 31.07
CA VAL A 20 -21.25 -6.35 30.26
C VAL A 20 -21.58 -6.18 28.77
N VAL A 21 -22.86 -5.96 28.44
CA VAL A 21 -23.27 -5.73 27.04
C VAL A 21 -22.66 -4.43 26.50
N VAL A 22 -22.62 -3.37 27.31
CA VAL A 22 -22.00 -2.09 26.92
C VAL A 22 -20.48 -2.24 26.73
N ILE A 23 -19.78 -2.95 27.60
CA ILE A 23 -18.34 -3.21 27.48
C ILE A 23 -18.04 -4.03 26.21
N VAL A 24 -18.83 -5.07 25.91
CA VAL A 24 -18.68 -5.88 24.69
C VAL A 24 -18.98 -5.05 23.44
N ALA A 25 -20.04 -4.23 23.45
CA ALA A 25 -20.36 -3.35 22.33
C ALA A 25 -19.26 -2.30 22.09
N LEU A 26 -18.73 -1.70 23.15
CA LEU A 26 -17.58 -0.79 23.06
C LEU A 26 -16.35 -1.52 22.53
N TYR A 27 -16.04 -2.72 23.03
CA TYR A 27 -14.90 -3.49 22.53
C TYR A 27 -15.04 -3.84 21.03
N LEU A 28 -16.25 -4.12 20.55
CA LEU A 28 -16.50 -4.38 19.12
C LEU A 28 -16.44 -3.11 18.26
N LEU A 29 -16.93 -1.97 18.76
CA LEU A 29 -16.87 -0.68 18.05
C LEU A 29 -15.46 -0.09 18.02
N PHE A 30 -14.68 -0.33 19.06
CA PHE A 30 -13.29 0.13 19.20
C PHE A 30 -12.28 -0.98 18.93
N LYS A 31 -12.68 -2.07 18.25
CA LYS A 31 -11.69 -3.02 17.73
C LYS A 31 -10.73 -2.19 16.86
N PRO A 32 -9.43 -2.10 17.22
CA PRO A 32 -8.46 -1.50 16.32
C PRO A 32 -8.61 -2.24 15.01
N SER A 33 -8.98 -1.50 13.95
CA SER A 33 -9.12 -2.08 12.64
C SER A 33 -7.77 -2.70 12.32
N ASP A 34 -7.69 -4.04 12.28
CA ASP A 34 -6.53 -4.84 11.88
C ASP A 34 -6.19 -4.61 10.39
N ARG A 35 -6.32 -3.38 9.90
CA ARG A 35 -5.55 -2.93 8.76
C ARG A 35 -4.14 -2.75 9.28
N ASN A 36 -3.40 -3.85 9.31
CA ASN A 36 -1.96 -3.85 9.10
C ASN A 36 -1.70 -3.21 7.72
N VAL A 37 -1.94 -1.90 7.60
CA VAL A 37 -1.36 -1.09 6.54
C VAL A 37 0.11 -1.14 6.87
N ALA A 38 0.91 -1.76 5.99
CA ALA A 38 2.35 -1.66 6.12
C ALA A 38 2.67 -0.16 6.13
N ILE A 39 3.01 0.37 7.30
CA ILE A 39 3.40 1.76 7.45
C ILE A 39 4.84 1.80 6.98
N LEU A 40 5.02 2.18 5.72
CA LEU A 40 6.33 2.56 5.22
C LEU A 40 6.76 3.83 5.98
N ASP A 41 8.01 3.87 6.43
CA ASP A 41 8.58 5.10 6.95
C ASP A 41 8.69 6.17 5.84
N GLU A 42 8.88 7.43 6.25
CA GLU A 42 8.92 8.56 5.32
C GLU A 42 10.03 8.43 4.27
N ALA A 43 11.19 7.91 4.66
CA ALA A 43 12.32 7.72 3.76
C ALA A 43 11.99 6.69 2.67
N THR A 44 11.32 5.61 3.04
CA THR A 44 10.85 4.59 2.09
C THR A 44 9.77 5.16 1.18
N LEU A 45 8.83 5.97 1.69
CA LEU A 45 7.84 6.66 0.84
C LEU A 45 8.51 7.59 -0.18
N ASP A 46 9.51 8.36 0.22
CA ASP A 46 10.24 9.28 -0.67
C ASP A 46 11.00 8.53 -1.77
N VAL A 47 11.65 7.43 -1.40
CA VAL A 47 12.38 6.56 -2.33
C VAL A 47 11.43 5.87 -3.31
N SER A 48 10.31 5.32 -2.81
CA SER A 48 9.27 4.73 -3.67
C SER A 48 8.71 5.77 -4.64
N GLU A 49 8.44 6.99 -4.16
CA GLU A 49 7.95 8.07 -5.01
C GLU A 49 8.95 8.40 -6.13
N ALA A 50 10.22 8.59 -5.79
CA ALA A 50 11.26 8.89 -6.77
C ALA A 50 11.38 7.80 -7.83
N PHE A 51 11.35 6.53 -7.42
CA PHE A 51 11.35 5.39 -8.34
C PHE A 51 10.14 5.41 -9.28
N PHE A 52 8.91 5.50 -8.75
CA PHE A 52 7.73 5.48 -9.60
C PHE A 52 7.66 6.69 -10.52
N ARG A 53 8.08 7.89 -10.09
CA ARG A 53 8.15 9.07 -10.97
C ARG A 53 9.13 8.87 -12.12
N TYR A 54 10.27 8.24 -11.86
CA TYR A 54 11.25 7.90 -12.89
C TYR A 54 10.63 6.95 -13.93
N GLU A 55 10.01 5.87 -13.47
CA GLU A 55 9.34 4.90 -14.34
C GLU A 55 8.19 5.51 -15.15
N PHE A 56 7.36 6.33 -14.52
CA PHE A 56 6.25 7.01 -15.18
C PHE A 56 6.71 7.97 -16.27
N GLU A 57 7.86 8.64 -16.08
CA GLU A 57 8.44 9.53 -17.09
C GLU A 57 8.98 8.74 -18.28
N ASN A 58 9.56 7.56 -18.05
CA ASN A 58 9.99 6.66 -19.13
C ASN A 58 8.79 6.16 -19.95
N GLU A 59 7.65 5.93 -19.30
CA GLU A 59 6.41 5.45 -19.91
C GLU A 59 5.39 6.56 -20.23
N LYS A 60 5.82 7.83 -20.28
CA LYS A 60 4.88 8.96 -20.45
C LYS A 60 4.10 8.91 -21.76
N GLU A 61 4.72 8.40 -22.82
CA GLU A 61 4.13 8.26 -24.16
C GLU A 61 3.26 7.00 -24.30
N ALA A 62 3.22 6.14 -23.27
CA ALA A 62 2.39 4.94 -23.32
C ALA A 62 0.90 5.30 -23.46
N HIS A 63 0.21 4.63 -24.38
CA HIS A 63 -1.22 4.79 -24.62
C HIS A 63 -2.08 4.06 -23.58
N VAL A 64 -1.84 4.35 -22.30
CA VAL A 64 -2.63 3.84 -21.16
C VAL A 64 -3.19 4.98 -20.33
N ASP A 65 -4.39 4.78 -19.77
CA ASP A 65 -5.06 5.78 -18.93
C ASP A 65 -4.65 5.68 -17.45
N THR A 66 -4.16 4.51 -17.03
CA THR A 66 -3.89 4.20 -15.62
C THR A 66 -2.55 3.52 -15.44
N PHE A 67 -1.80 4.01 -14.46
CA PHE A 67 -0.63 3.36 -13.90
C PHE A 67 -1.03 2.71 -12.58
N TYR A 68 -0.65 1.45 -12.41
CA TYR A 68 -0.85 0.71 -11.18
C TYR A 68 0.50 0.60 -10.47
N ILE A 69 0.51 0.71 -9.15
CA ILE A 69 1.74 0.54 -8.37
C ILE A 69 1.59 -0.52 -7.28
N GLU A 70 2.65 -1.29 -7.06
CA GLU A 70 2.75 -2.35 -6.05
C GLU A 70 4.08 -2.26 -5.31
N ILE A 71 4.07 -2.58 -4.01
CA ILE A 71 5.30 -2.66 -3.19
C ILE A 71 5.29 -4.00 -2.47
N GLN A 72 6.33 -4.81 -2.69
CA GLN A 72 6.55 -6.11 -2.06
C GLN A 72 5.30 -7.01 -2.15
N ASP A 73 4.76 -7.15 -3.37
CA ASP A 73 3.57 -7.96 -3.68
C ASP A 73 2.29 -7.48 -2.96
N LYS A 74 2.24 -6.20 -2.57
CA LYS A 74 1.12 -5.60 -1.83
C LYS A 74 0.74 -4.23 -2.39
N ASP A 75 -0.52 -3.86 -2.17
CA ASP A 75 -1.00 -2.50 -2.40
C ASP A 75 -0.16 -1.47 -1.62
N PRO A 76 0.16 -0.32 -2.21
CA PRO A 76 0.87 0.76 -1.53
C PRO A 76 0.02 1.36 -0.39
N PRO A 77 0.65 1.98 0.62
CA PRO A 77 -0.07 2.77 1.59
C PRO A 77 -0.73 3.99 0.93
N ARG A 78 -1.87 4.43 1.47
CA ARG A 78 -2.63 5.59 0.93
C ARG A 78 -1.80 6.88 0.86
N GLN A 79 -0.85 7.03 1.78
CA GLN A 79 0.04 8.20 1.80
C GLN A 79 0.85 8.31 0.51
N LEU A 80 1.36 7.17 -0.01
CA LEU A 80 2.11 7.15 -1.26
C LEU A 80 1.22 7.50 -2.46
N LEU A 81 0.04 6.89 -2.57
CA LEU A 81 -0.92 7.19 -3.64
C LEU A 81 -1.31 8.69 -3.67
N ALA A 82 -1.46 9.32 -2.50
CA ALA A 82 -1.79 10.74 -2.41
C ALA A 82 -0.71 11.66 -3.00
N ARG A 83 0.55 11.21 -3.08
CA ARG A 83 1.65 11.98 -3.70
C ARG A 83 1.54 12.09 -5.23
N PHE A 84 0.72 11.23 -5.84
CA PHE A 84 0.49 11.19 -7.29
C PHE A 84 -0.87 11.75 -7.72
N LYS A 85 -1.64 12.37 -6.82
CA LYS A 85 -2.99 12.87 -7.11
C LYS A 85 -3.05 13.86 -8.29
N ASP A 86 -1.96 14.59 -8.53
CA ASP A 86 -1.84 15.62 -9.57
C ASP A 86 -1.05 15.11 -10.79
N TYR A 87 -0.76 13.81 -10.88
CA TYR A 87 -0.09 13.21 -12.02
C TYR A 87 -1.04 13.14 -13.23
N SER A 88 -0.51 13.27 -14.45
CA SER A 88 -1.32 13.38 -15.67
C SER A 88 -2.14 12.12 -15.96
N LYS A 89 -1.56 10.95 -15.69
CA LYS A 89 -2.23 9.65 -15.74
C LYS A 89 -2.70 9.27 -14.33
N ARG A 90 -3.82 8.54 -14.26
CA ARG A 90 -4.35 8.07 -12.99
C ARG A 90 -3.40 7.04 -12.36
N VAL A 91 -3.12 7.18 -11.07
CA VAL A 91 -2.29 6.21 -10.33
C VAL A 91 -3.16 5.46 -9.33
N GLU A 92 -3.22 4.13 -9.46
CA GLU A 92 -4.01 3.25 -8.61
C GLU A 92 -3.17 2.13 -7.97
N LYS A 93 -3.77 1.40 -7.04
CA LYS A 93 -3.15 0.28 -6.34
C LYS A 93 -3.05 -0.96 -7.23
N GLY A 94 -1.99 -1.75 -7.06
CA GLY A 94 -1.70 -2.94 -7.87
C GLY A 94 -2.85 -3.96 -7.93
N SER A 95 -3.59 -4.15 -6.84
CA SER A 95 -4.76 -5.04 -6.85
C SER A 95 -5.93 -4.57 -7.73
N ASN A 96 -5.96 -3.31 -8.16
CA ASN A 96 -6.93 -2.82 -9.16
C ASN A 96 -6.48 -3.11 -10.60
N ALA A 97 -5.23 -3.56 -10.81
CA ALA A 97 -4.72 -3.85 -12.14
C ALA A 97 -5.40 -5.09 -12.73
N GLN A 98 -5.81 -6.05 -11.90
CA GLN A 98 -6.30 -7.35 -12.33
C GLN A 98 -7.83 -7.37 -12.45
N ASP A 99 -8.32 -7.91 -13.56
CA ASP A 99 -9.70 -8.39 -13.68
C ASP A 99 -9.68 -9.94 -13.71
N ASP A 100 -10.51 -10.55 -12.87
CA ASP A 100 -10.61 -12.00 -12.64
C ASP A 100 -9.28 -12.75 -12.34
N GLY A 101 -8.25 -12.03 -11.87
CA GLY A 101 -6.98 -12.62 -11.41
C GLY A 101 -6.00 -13.05 -12.51
N ILE A 102 -6.25 -12.70 -13.78
CA ILE A 102 -5.45 -13.21 -14.91
C ILE A 102 -4.86 -12.11 -15.80
N ARG A 103 -5.48 -10.91 -15.89
CA ARG A 103 -5.03 -9.88 -16.85
C ARG A 103 -4.97 -8.49 -16.24
N ILE A 104 -3.90 -7.75 -16.59
CA ILE A 104 -3.88 -6.30 -16.39
C ILE A 104 -4.82 -5.66 -17.38
N VAL A 105 -5.89 -5.04 -16.89
CA VAL A 105 -6.85 -4.34 -17.75
C VAL A 105 -6.34 -2.91 -17.99
N ASN A 106 -5.96 -2.63 -19.24
CA ASN A 106 -5.69 -1.28 -19.75
C ASN A 106 -4.78 -0.40 -18.89
N GLY A 107 -3.58 -0.90 -18.56
CA GLY A 107 -2.58 -0.13 -17.82
C GLY A 107 -1.20 -0.77 -17.79
N ILE A 108 -0.29 -0.12 -17.08
CA ILE A 108 1.04 -0.63 -16.75
C ILE A 108 1.11 -0.78 -15.23
N LEU A 109 1.55 -1.95 -14.76
CA LEU A 109 1.81 -2.18 -13.34
C LEU A 109 3.30 -2.01 -13.07
N PHE A 110 3.65 -0.98 -12.32
CA PHE A 110 4.98 -0.77 -11.78
C PHE A 110 5.06 -1.41 -10.40
N PHE A 111 6.19 -2.04 -10.09
CA PHE A 111 6.35 -2.71 -8.81
C PHE A 111 7.76 -2.55 -8.24
N ILE A 112 7.82 -2.51 -6.91
CA ILE A 112 9.06 -2.63 -6.13
C ILE A 112 9.04 -3.99 -5.45
N LYS A 113 10.02 -4.86 -5.71
CA LYS A 113 10.15 -6.16 -5.02
C LYS A 113 10.98 -6.06 -3.75
N SER A 114 12.04 -5.27 -3.74
CA SER A 114 12.87 -5.11 -2.54
C SER A 114 13.61 -3.77 -2.49
N TYR A 115 14.01 -3.42 -1.27
CA TYR A 115 14.88 -2.28 -0.98
C TYR A 115 16.16 -2.81 -0.37
N LYS A 116 17.30 -2.32 -0.84
CA LYS A 116 18.62 -2.59 -0.26
C LYS A 116 19.30 -1.27 0.06
N TRP A 117 19.15 -0.84 1.31
CA TRP A 117 19.77 0.38 1.82
C TRP A 117 21.27 0.16 2.03
N TYR A 118 22.07 1.07 1.46
CA TYR A 118 23.53 1.12 1.71
C TYR A 118 23.90 2.22 2.69
N SER A 119 23.09 3.28 2.78
CA SER A 119 23.21 4.39 3.74
C SER A 119 21.92 5.20 3.78
N ASP A 120 21.85 6.23 4.63
CA ASP A 120 20.71 7.17 4.70
C ASP A 120 20.51 7.98 3.40
N SER A 121 21.49 7.96 2.50
CA SER A 121 21.48 8.69 1.23
C SER A 121 21.67 7.81 -0.01
N SER A 122 21.66 6.48 0.14
CA SER A 122 21.83 5.54 -0.97
C SER A 122 21.06 4.24 -0.76
N VAL A 123 20.28 3.86 -1.76
CA VAL A 123 19.44 2.66 -1.76
C VAL A 123 19.38 2.07 -3.16
N VAL A 124 19.39 0.74 -3.25
CA VAL A 124 19.03 0.05 -4.49
C VAL A 124 17.63 -0.53 -4.36
N ILE A 125 16.79 -0.26 -5.34
CA ILE A 125 15.48 -0.87 -5.51
C ILE A 125 15.61 -1.98 -6.56
N HIS A 126 15.15 -3.18 -6.21
CA HIS A 126 14.84 -4.19 -7.22
C HIS A 126 13.36 -4.07 -7.58
N GLY A 127 13.05 -3.85 -8.85
CA GLY A 127 11.69 -3.58 -9.30
C GLY A 127 11.57 -3.61 -10.81
N GLY A 128 10.48 -3.05 -11.32
CA GLY A 128 10.26 -2.90 -12.75
C GLY A 128 8.79 -2.74 -13.08
N LEU A 129 8.41 -3.18 -14.27
CA LEU A 129 7.07 -2.98 -14.81
C LEU A 129 6.54 -4.22 -15.53
N TYR A 130 5.22 -4.34 -15.55
CA TYR A 130 4.49 -5.35 -16.29
C TYR A 130 3.50 -4.65 -17.23
N VAL A 131 3.67 -4.88 -18.54
CA VAL A 131 2.82 -4.32 -19.60
C VAL A 131 1.87 -5.39 -20.10
N GLY A 132 0.76 -5.62 -19.39
CA GLY A 132 -0.29 -6.58 -19.81
C GLY A 132 0.27 -7.91 -20.35
N ASN A 133 -0.23 -8.38 -21.50
CA ASN A 133 0.27 -9.61 -22.12
C ASN A 133 1.56 -9.42 -22.95
N VAL A 134 2.19 -8.24 -22.91
CA VAL A 134 3.32 -7.87 -23.78
C VAL A 134 4.63 -8.33 -23.16
N GLY A 135 4.85 -8.04 -21.88
CA GLY A 135 6.11 -8.35 -21.24
C GLY A 135 6.23 -7.88 -19.80
N LEU A 136 7.25 -8.42 -19.15
CA LEU A 136 7.75 -8.02 -17.86
C LEU A 136 9.15 -7.43 -18.09
N GLU A 137 9.45 -6.31 -17.46
CA GLU A 137 10.81 -5.77 -17.37
C GLU A 137 11.17 -5.66 -15.89
N THR A 138 12.37 -6.11 -15.54
CA THR A 138 12.89 -6.06 -14.18
C THR A 138 14.33 -5.55 -14.18
N GLY A 139 14.76 -4.96 -13.07
CA GLY A 139 16.15 -4.59 -12.86
C GLY A 139 16.40 -3.92 -11.52
N ASP A 140 17.65 -3.49 -11.35
CA ASP A 140 18.14 -2.82 -10.17
C ASP A 140 18.32 -1.32 -10.45
N TYR A 141 17.66 -0.51 -9.63
CA TYR A 141 17.68 0.95 -9.70
C TYR A 141 18.47 1.46 -8.50
N THR A 142 19.58 2.15 -8.75
CA THR A 142 20.32 2.84 -7.69
C THR A 142 19.76 4.23 -7.55
N LEU A 143 19.33 4.57 -6.33
CA LEU A 143 18.88 5.91 -5.98
C LEU A 143 19.86 6.54 -5.00
N GLU A 144 20.12 7.82 -5.21
CA GLU A 144 20.93 8.66 -4.33
C GLU A 144 20.15 9.90 -3.90
N LYS A 145 20.39 10.36 -2.68
CA LYS A 145 19.80 11.59 -2.15
C LYS A 145 20.69 12.78 -2.51
N SER A 146 20.18 13.70 -3.32
CA SER A 146 20.84 14.94 -3.73
C SER A 146 19.94 16.13 -3.43
N LEU A 147 20.45 17.12 -2.68
CA LEU A 147 19.69 18.32 -2.27
C LEU A 147 18.31 18.00 -1.67
N ASP A 148 18.27 17.03 -0.76
CA ASP A 148 17.06 16.50 -0.11
C ASP A 148 16.03 15.83 -1.03
N LYS A 149 16.43 15.47 -2.26
CA LYS A 149 15.59 14.71 -3.20
C LYS A 149 16.26 13.39 -3.56
N TRP A 150 15.47 12.33 -3.58
CA TRP A 150 15.92 11.06 -4.14
C TRP A 150 15.82 11.09 -5.66
N ILE A 151 16.88 10.64 -6.33
CA ILE A 151 16.94 10.53 -7.78
C ILE A 151 17.50 9.16 -8.17
N VAL A 152 16.99 8.58 -9.25
CA VAL A 152 17.59 7.39 -9.87
C VAL A 152 18.85 7.83 -10.61
N VAL A 153 20.01 7.29 -10.22
CA VAL A 153 21.32 7.63 -10.82
C VAL A 153 21.83 6.55 -11.77
N SER A 154 21.36 5.30 -11.61
CA SER A 154 21.69 4.21 -12.52
C SER A 154 20.60 3.16 -12.54
N TYR A 155 20.42 2.52 -13.70
CA TYR A 155 19.59 1.34 -13.89
C TYR A 155 20.44 0.21 -14.46
N THR A 156 20.33 -0.97 -13.87
CA THR A 156 20.95 -2.21 -14.36
C THR A 156 19.84 -3.19 -14.71
N PRO A 157 19.64 -3.53 -16.00
CA PRO A 157 18.63 -4.49 -16.41
C PRO A 157 18.83 -5.84 -15.73
N GLY A 158 17.72 -6.45 -15.29
CA GLY A 158 17.70 -7.82 -14.80
C GLY A 158 18.05 -8.78 -15.94
N VAL A 159 18.96 -9.72 -15.67
CA VAL A 159 19.23 -10.80 -16.63
C VAL A 159 18.16 -11.86 -16.44
N TRP A 160 17.35 -12.09 -17.47
CA TRP A 160 16.46 -13.24 -17.55
C TRP A 160 17.31 -14.51 -17.56
N GLY A 161 17.33 -15.22 -16.43
CA GLY A 161 17.93 -16.54 -16.29
C GLY A 161 16.97 -17.65 -16.66
#